data_AF-A0A259RXU6-F1
#
_entry.id   AF-A0A259RXU6-F1
#
_cell.length_a   1.000
_cell.length_b   1.000
_cell.length_c   1.000
_cell.angle_alpha   90.00
_cell.angle_beta   90.00
_cell.angle_gamma   90.00
#
_symmetry.space_group_name_H-M   'P 1'
#
loop_
_entity.id
_entity.type
_entity.pdbx_description
1 polymer ?
#
loop_
_entity_poly.entity_id
_entity_poly.type
_entity_poly.pdbx_seq_one_letter_code
_entity_poly.pdbx_strand_id
1 'polypeptide(L)'
;MQRLRNMISCFMLFGFFTLASCGNNDLCVGDEISRVLSPDKRVDAVLTKGNCGATTSYSYRVSVVQAGKAPVESDIVFLADKAESVSVSWRAPKKLVISYKEARIFKFTSFWSSKELDNFQYIVSVVEVQRD
;
A
#
# COMPACT_ATOMS: atom_id res chain seq x y z
N MET A 1 -26.19 -70.13 9.71
CA MET A 1 -27.03 -70.21 8.50
C MET A 1 -27.30 -68.79 8.04
N GLN A 2 -26.95 -68.48 6.77
CA GLN A 2 -27.45 -67.40 5.90
C GLN A 2 -27.39 -65.93 6.41
N ARG A 3 -27.13 -64.87 5.64
CA ARG A 3 -26.64 -64.57 4.28
C ARG A 3 -26.41 -63.03 4.35
N LEU A 4 -25.20 -62.54 4.14
CA LEU A 4 -24.80 -61.71 3.00
C LEU A 4 -25.91 -60.78 2.42
N ARG A 5 -25.83 -59.45 2.64
CA ARG A 5 -25.61 -58.46 1.57
C ARG A 5 -25.49 -57.02 2.06
N ASN A 6 -24.42 -56.42 1.55
CA ASN A 6 -23.91 -55.07 1.74
C ASN A 6 -24.76 -53.97 1.10
N MET A 7 -24.32 -52.75 1.44
CA MET A 7 -24.44 -51.48 0.72
C MET A 7 -25.74 -50.69 0.91
N ILE A 8 -25.86 -50.11 2.11
CA ILE A 8 -26.55 -48.84 2.27
C ILE A 8 -25.73 -47.79 1.52
N SER A 9 -26.29 -47.40 0.38
CA SER A 9 -25.84 -46.39 -0.57
C SER A 9 -26.04 -44.98 -0.01
N CYS A 10 -25.16 -44.08 -0.44
CA CYS A 10 -25.27 -42.62 -0.33
C CYS A 10 -25.37 -42.05 1.09
N PHE A 11 -24.27 -42.18 1.84
CA PHE A 11 -23.93 -41.16 2.83
C PHE A 11 -23.73 -39.83 2.08
N MET A 12 -24.71 -38.92 2.18
CA MET A 12 -24.59 -37.55 1.71
C MET A 12 -23.43 -36.88 2.48
N LEU A 13 -22.25 -36.85 1.86
CA LEU A 13 -21.19 -35.91 2.20
C LEU A 13 -21.66 -34.51 1.78
N PHE A 14 -22.46 -33.88 2.63
CA PHE A 14 -22.71 -32.45 2.57
C PHE A 14 -21.41 -31.75 2.99
N GLY A 15 -20.54 -31.53 2.00
CA GLY A 15 -19.30 -30.78 2.15
C GLY A 15 -19.62 -29.36 2.61
N PHE A 16 -19.36 -29.11 3.88
CA PHE A 16 -19.48 -27.79 4.51
C PHE A 16 -18.31 -26.93 4.00
N PHE A 17 -18.50 -26.30 2.83
CA PHE A 17 -17.55 -25.38 2.24
C PHE A 17 -17.68 -24.02 2.96
N THR A 18 -17.02 -23.89 4.11
CA THR A 18 -16.92 -22.60 4.81
C THR A 18 -16.03 -21.66 4.00
N LEU A 19 -16.66 -20.78 3.22
CA LEU A 19 -16.01 -19.57 2.72
C LEU A 19 -15.71 -18.68 3.93
N ALA A 20 -14.51 -18.79 4.47
CA ALA A 20 -13.99 -17.82 5.42
C ALA A 20 -13.70 -16.50 4.68
N SER A 21 -14.74 -15.67 4.53
CA SER A 21 -14.59 -14.29 4.07
C SER A 21 -14.22 -13.41 5.26
N CYS A 22 -12.95 -13.42 5.66
CA CYS A 22 -12.41 -12.40 6.56
C CYS A 22 -11.97 -11.19 5.72
N GLY A 23 -12.93 -10.35 5.34
CA GLY A 23 -12.67 -9.05 4.70
C GLY A 23 -12.88 -7.94 5.71
N ASN A 24 -11.84 -7.54 6.44
CA ASN A 24 -11.82 -6.24 7.10
C ASN A 24 -11.65 -5.18 6.01
N ASN A 25 -12.75 -4.81 5.36
CA ASN A 25 -12.76 -3.85 4.26
C ASN A 25 -12.75 -2.44 4.84
N ASP A 26 -11.62 -2.02 5.41
CA ASP A 26 -11.42 -0.60 5.69
C ASP A 26 -11.22 0.10 4.35
N LEU A 27 -12.31 0.65 3.81
CA LEU A 27 -12.38 1.27 2.48
C LEU A 27 -11.34 2.39 2.31
N CYS A 28 -10.87 2.98 3.41
CA CYS A 28 -9.85 4.02 3.39
C CYS A 28 -8.40 3.50 3.52
N VAL A 29 -8.17 2.20 3.72
CA VAL A 29 -6.85 1.60 3.57
C VAL A 29 -6.56 1.50 2.08
N GLY A 30 -5.43 2.09 1.65
CA GLY A 30 -5.08 2.16 0.23
C GLY A 30 -4.39 0.90 -0.25
N ASP A 31 -4.72 0.48 -1.47
CA ASP A 31 -4.01 -0.58 -2.18
C ASP A 31 -2.64 -0.07 -2.64
N GLU A 32 -1.59 -0.86 -2.44
CA GLU A 32 -0.26 -0.55 -2.98
C GLU A 32 -0.28 -0.64 -4.52
N ILE A 33 -0.06 0.49 -5.18
CA ILE A 33 -0.04 0.57 -6.65
C ILE A 33 1.38 0.59 -7.21
N SER A 34 2.37 1.02 -6.42
CA SER A 34 3.78 1.01 -6.82
C SER A 34 4.70 1.04 -5.60
N ARG A 35 5.80 0.29 -5.67
CA ARG A 35 6.92 0.35 -4.74
C ARG A 35 8.22 0.46 -5.49
N VAL A 36 9.01 1.47 -5.15
CA VAL A 36 10.30 1.73 -5.79
C VAL A 36 11.39 1.77 -4.74
N LEU A 37 12.32 0.81 -4.82
CA LEU A 37 13.49 0.74 -3.95
C LEU A 37 14.48 1.87 -4.28
N SER A 38 15.01 2.51 -3.25
CA SER A 38 16.07 3.52 -3.37
C SER A 38 17.33 2.93 -4.02
N PRO A 39 18.13 3.75 -4.74
CA PRO A 39 19.36 3.29 -5.39
C PRO A 39 20.40 2.63 -4.44
N ASP A 40 20.45 3.03 -3.17
CA ASP A 40 21.31 2.41 -2.15
C ASP A 40 20.64 1.24 -1.40
N LYS A 41 19.41 0.89 -1.79
CA LYS A 41 18.63 -0.26 -1.30
C LYS A 41 18.23 -0.18 0.17
N ARG A 42 18.19 1.02 0.76
CA ARG A 42 17.93 1.19 2.20
C ARG A 42 16.48 1.49 2.53
N VAL A 43 15.79 2.18 1.64
CA VAL A 43 14.40 2.61 1.80
C VAL A 43 13.58 2.34 0.55
N ASP A 44 12.27 2.14 0.73
CA ASP A 44 11.29 2.09 -0.35
C ASP A 44 10.46 3.38 -0.37
N ALA A 45 10.10 3.82 -1.57
CA ALA A 45 8.98 4.74 -1.78
C ALA A 45 7.75 3.93 -2.18
N VAL A 46 6.71 3.98 -1.37
CA VAL A 46 5.48 3.20 -1.55
C VAL A 46 4.34 4.15 -1.87
N LEU A 47 3.73 3.96 -3.04
CA LEU A 47 2.55 4.70 -3.48
C LEU A 47 1.33 3.80 -3.28
N THR A 48 0.37 4.27 -2.49
CA THR A 48 -0.91 3.60 -2.27
C THR A 48 -2.08 4.45 -2.75
N LYS A 49 -3.16 3.78 -3.16
CA LYS A 49 -4.41 4.40 -3.64
C LYS A 49 -5.60 3.85 -2.85
N GLY A 50 -6.27 4.69 -2.09
CA GLY A 50 -7.44 4.31 -1.27
C GLY A 50 -8.76 4.82 -1.84
N ASN A 51 -9.82 4.01 -1.71
CA ASN A 51 -11.18 4.34 -2.13
C ASN A 51 -12.10 4.51 -0.92
N CYS A 52 -12.16 5.73 -0.38
CA CYS A 52 -12.94 6.04 0.81
C CYS A 52 -14.47 6.04 0.63
N GLY A 53 -14.99 5.53 -0.50
CA GLY A 53 -16.41 5.32 -0.75
C GLY A 53 -16.95 6.10 -1.95
N ALA A 54 -18.21 5.79 -2.30
CA ALA A 54 -18.86 6.18 -3.56
C ALA A 54 -18.90 7.68 -3.86
N THR A 55 -18.85 8.54 -2.84
CA THR A 55 -18.94 10.00 -2.97
C THR A 55 -17.61 10.72 -2.77
N THR A 56 -16.51 9.97 -2.56
CA THR A 56 -15.18 10.52 -2.31
C THR A 56 -14.26 10.29 -3.50
N SER A 57 -13.36 11.23 -3.77
CA SER A 57 -12.26 10.98 -4.70
C SER A 57 -11.28 9.98 -4.10
N TYR A 58 -10.57 9.25 -4.96
CA TYR A 58 -9.45 8.41 -4.53
C TYR A 58 -8.41 9.24 -3.79
N SER A 59 -7.93 8.69 -2.67
CA SER A 59 -6.78 9.22 -1.94
C SER A 59 -5.50 8.58 -2.46
N TYR A 60 -4.47 9.39 -2.66
CA TYR A 60 -3.14 8.93 -3.04
C TYR A 60 -2.18 9.27 -1.89
N ARG A 61 -1.44 8.26 -1.43
CA ARG A 61 -0.46 8.41 -0.35
C ARG A 61 0.90 7.93 -0.83
N VAL A 62 1.93 8.73 -0.59
CA VAL A 62 3.32 8.28 -0.72
C VAL A 62 3.92 8.19 0.66
N SER A 63 4.47 7.01 0.97
CA SER A 63 5.21 6.75 2.19
C SER A 63 6.67 6.43 1.86
N VAL A 64 7.57 6.84 2.75
CA VAL A 64 8.97 6.41 2.72
C VAL A 64 9.19 5.48 3.91
N VAL A 65 9.67 4.27 3.65
CA VAL A 65 9.84 3.23 4.67
C VAL A 65 11.19 2.57 4.52
N GLN A 66 11.68 1.89 5.56
CA GLN A 66 12.83 1.00 5.38
C GLN A 66 12.49 -0.09 4.35
N ALA A 67 13.49 -0.50 3.56
CA ALA A 67 13.30 -1.46 2.49
C ALA A 67 12.58 -2.74 2.98
N GLY A 68 11.51 -3.11 2.30
CA GLY A 68 10.69 -4.29 2.62
C GLY A 68 9.69 -4.12 3.77
N LYS A 69 9.67 -2.97 4.46
CA LYS A 69 8.65 -2.71 5.50
C LYS A 69 7.32 -2.27 4.89
N ALA A 70 6.24 -2.58 5.61
CA ALA A 70 4.91 -2.05 5.32
C ALA A 70 4.81 -0.61 5.85
N PRO A 71 4.17 0.31 5.09
CA PRO A 71 3.99 1.68 5.54
C PRO A 71 2.94 1.79 6.66
N VAL A 72 3.20 2.67 7.62
CA VAL A 72 2.21 3.14 8.59
C VAL A 72 1.90 4.63 8.37
N GLU A 73 0.87 5.14 9.05
CA GLU A 73 0.39 6.53 8.87
C GLU A 73 1.48 7.59 9.12
N SER A 74 2.41 7.33 10.04
CA SER A 74 3.53 8.22 10.33
C SER A 74 4.56 8.30 9.20
N ASP A 75 4.60 7.33 8.30
CA ASP A 75 5.57 7.26 7.19
C ASP A 75 5.11 8.05 5.96
N ILE A 76 3.87 8.53 5.95
CA ILE A 76 3.30 9.27 4.83
C ILE A 76 3.98 10.63 4.70
N VAL A 77 4.68 10.83 3.59
CA VAL A 77 5.35 12.09 3.21
C VAL A 77 4.51 12.93 2.25
N PHE A 78 3.50 12.34 1.62
CA PHE A 78 2.58 13.03 0.71
C PHE A 78 1.20 12.39 0.78
N LEU A 79 0.16 13.22 0.94
CA LEU A 79 -1.24 12.82 0.88
C LEU A 79 -2.00 13.82 -0.01
N ALA A 80 -2.67 13.30 -1.02
CA ALA A 80 -3.50 14.10 -1.91
C ALA A 80 -4.77 13.35 -2.33
N ASP A 81 -5.76 14.10 -2.79
CA ASP A 81 -6.86 13.57 -3.58
C ASP A 81 -7.05 14.38 -4.87
N LYS A 82 -8.05 14.01 -5.68
CA LYS A 82 -8.27 14.58 -7.01
C LYS A 82 -6.97 14.60 -7.83
N ALA A 83 -6.15 13.58 -7.65
CA ALA A 83 -4.81 13.53 -8.20
C ALA A 83 -4.76 12.69 -9.48
N GLU A 84 -4.05 13.20 -10.47
CA GLU A 84 -3.87 12.55 -11.76
C GLU A 84 -2.39 12.21 -11.99
N SER A 85 -2.14 11.03 -12.57
CA SER A 85 -0.81 10.57 -12.97
C SER A 85 0.24 10.62 -11.85
N VAL A 86 -0.16 10.32 -10.61
CA VAL A 86 0.75 10.27 -9.46
C VAL A 86 1.79 9.17 -9.67
N SER A 87 3.06 9.52 -9.58
CA SER A 87 4.20 8.63 -9.75
C SER A 87 5.33 9.00 -8.79
N VAL A 88 6.20 8.04 -8.50
CA VAL A 88 7.35 8.22 -7.61
C VAL A 88 8.62 7.75 -8.32
N SER A 89 9.72 8.47 -8.13
CA SER A 89 11.02 8.13 -8.71
C SER A 89 12.17 8.61 -7.84
N TRP A 90 13.21 7.79 -7.71
CA TRP A 90 14.45 8.20 -7.05
C TRP A 90 15.37 8.89 -8.05
N ARG A 91 15.85 10.09 -7.71
CA ARG A 91 16.87 10.82 -8.49
C ARG A 91 18.28 10.68 -7.94
N ALA A 92 18.38 10.26 -6.68
CA ALA A 92 19.61 9.89 -5.98
C ALA A 92 19.23 8.96 -4.80
N PRO A 93 20.18 8.26 -4.15
CA PRO A 93 19.90 7.40 -2.99
C PRO A 93 18.97 8.01 -1.93
N LYS A 94 19.12 9.31 -1.67
CA LYS A 94 18.38 10.05 -0.65
C LYS A 94 17.52 11.17 -1.25
N LYS A 95 17.15 11.10 -2.53
CA LYS A 95 16.33 12.12 -3.20
C LYS A 95 15.16 11.49 -3.93
N LEU A 96 13.98 11.57 -3.30
CA LEU A 96 12.71 11.11 -3.85
C LEU A 96 12.02 12.26 -4.58
N VAL A 97 11.52 11.97 -5.78
CA VAL A 97 10.66 12.87 -6.55
C VAL A 97 9.28 12.24 -6.71
N ILE A 98 8.28 12.95 -6.24
CA ILE A 98 6.85 12.68 -6.44
C ILE A 98 6.39 13.55 -7.60
N SER A 99 5.70 12.98 -8.58
CA SER A 99 5.23 13.72 -9.74
C SER A 99 3.77 13.43 -10.03
N TYR A 100 3.03 14.46 -10.42
CA TYR A 100 1.59 14.38 -10.68
C TYR A 100 1.21 15.46 -11.70
N LYS A 101 0.04 15.35 -12.32
CA LYS A 101 -0.47 16.34 -13.26
C LYS A 101 -1.35 17.40 -12.59
N GLU A 102 -2.29 16.93 -11.79
CA GLU A 102 -3.14 17.72 -10.91
C GLU A 102 -3.20 16.99 -9.57
N ALA A 103 -3.32 17.72 -8.46
CA ALA A 103 -3.55 17.16 -7.14
C ALA A 103 -4.06 18.24 -6.18
N ARG A 104 -4.98 17.85 -5.29
CA ARG A 104 -5.27 18.61 -4.07
C ARG A 104 -4.50 17.99 -2.91
N ILE A 105 -3.44 18.68 -2.49
CA ILE A 105 -2.51 18.18 -1.47
C ILE A 105 -3.01 18.56 -0.06
N PHE A 106 -3.08 17.57 0.83
CA PHE A 106 -3.43 17.75 2.26
C PHE A 106 -2.23 17.63 3.20
N LYS A 107 -1.24 16.81 2.83
CA LYS A 107 -0.01 16.62 3.60
C LYS A 107 1.17 16.57 2.64
N PHE A 108 2.23 17.28 2.99
CA PHE A 108 3.52 17.17 2.34
C PHE A 108 4.64 17.42 3.36
N THR A 109 5.68 16.60 3.33
CA THR A 109 6.93 16.84 4.05
C THR A 109 8.09 16.82 3.06
N SER A 110 8.97 17.83 3.14
CA SER A 110 10.13 17.95 2.24
C SER A 110 11.28 17.01 2.60
N PHE A 111 11.15 16.27 3.70
CA PHE A 111 12.10 15.25 4.11
C PHE A 111 11.43 14.11 4.87
N TRP A 112 12.18 13.01 5.01
CA TRP A 112 11.86 11.88 5.87
C TRP A 112 13.14 11.37 6.54
N SER A 113 13.02 10.92 7.78
CA SER A 113 14.07 10.21 8.51
C SER A 113 13.43 9.29 9.56
N SER A 114 14.18 8.30 10.03
CA SER A 114 13.70 7.36 11.05
C SER A 114 14.78 7.10 12.09
N LYS A 115 14.37 6.94 13.35
CA LYS A 115 15.27 6.51 14.43
C LYS A 115 15.91 5.16 14.13
N GLU A 116 15.12 4.27 13.55
CA GLU A 116 15.52 2.91 13.24
C GLU A 116 16.55 2.85 12.10
N LEU A 117 16.68 3.93 11.32
CA LEU A 117 17.62 4.03 10.21
C LEU A 117 18.68 5.09 10.52
N ASP A 118 19.87 4.64 10.92
CA ASP A 118 21.01 5.49 11.31
C ASP A 118 20.67 6.55 12.37
N ASN A 119 19.75 6.27 13.30
CA ASN A 119 19.41 7.20 14.39
C ASN A 119 19.11 8.63 13.88
N PHE A 120 18.22 8.73 12.88
CA PHE A 120 17.83 9.95 12.18
C PHE A 120 18.91 10.62 11.30
N GLN A 121 20.11 10.05 11.18
CA GLN A 121 21.16 10.59 10.29
C GLN A 121 20.91 10.25 8.81
N TYR A 122 20.05 9.27 8.53
CA TYR A 122 19.59 8.98 7.17
C TYR A 122 18.41 9.88 6.79
N ILE A 123 18.71 11.02 6.17
CA ILE A 123 17.71 12.00 5.74
C ILE A 123 17.44 11.85 4.24
N VAL A 124 16.20 11.53 3.89
CA VAL A 124 15.69 11.55 2.52
C VAL A 124 15.12 12.92 2.24
N SER A 125 15.56 13.58 1.17
CA SER A 125 14.90 14.75 0.60
C SER A 125 13.73 14.31 -0.29
N VAL A 126 12.57 14.90 -0.08
CA VAL A 126 11.35 14.64 -0.84
C VAL A 126 10.98 15.90 -1.59
N VAL A 127 10.80 15.77 -2.91
CA VAL A 127 10.43 16.87 -3.80
C VAL A 127 9.16 16.47 -4.52
N GLU A 128 8.20 17.38 -4.57
CA GLU A 128 6.99 17.23 -5.37
C GLU A 128 7.12 18.08 -6.64
N VAL A 129 6.59 17.58 -7.77
CA VAL A 129 6.65 18.24 -9.06
C VAL A 129 5.33 18.04 -9.80
N GLN A 130 4.58 19.12 -9.95
CA GLN A 130 3.47 19.16 -10.90
C GLN A 130 4.00 19.23 -12.34
N ARG A 131 3.51 18.37 -13.24
CA ARG A 131 3.87 18.35 -14.67
C ARG A 131 2.62 18.54 -15.52
N ASP A 132 2.73 19.35 -16.57
CA ASP A 132 1.62 19.62 -17.51
C ASP A 132 1.30 18.44 -18.44
#